data_AF-A0A1I1FBX5-F1
#
_entry.id   AF-A0A1I1FBX5-F1
#
_cell.length_a   1.000
_cell.length_b   1.000
_cell.length_c   1.000
_cell.angle_alpha   90.00
_cell.angle_beta   90.00
_cell.angle_gamma   90.00
#
_symmetry.space_group_name_H-M   'P 1'
#
loop_
_entity.id
_entity.type
_entity.pdbx_description
1 polymer ?
#
loop_
_entity_poly.entity_id
_entity_poly.type
_entity_poly.pdbx_seq_one_letter_code
_entity_poly.pdbx_strand_id
1 'polypeptide(L)' 'MNHPYGRCENCGNRLYEHVDGGYRCPNCETLYSQDTLEQSPSV' A
#
# COMPACT_ATOMS: atom_id res chain seq x y z
N MET A 1 2.45 -3.26 17.92
CA MET A 1 2.67 -3.84 16.58
C MET A 1 1.34 -4.25 15.96
N ASN A 2 0.79 -3.42 15.08
CA ASN A 2 -0.13 -3.81 13.98
C ASN A 2 -0.50 -2.53 13.21
N HIS A 3 0.42 -2.02 12.39
CA HIS A 3 0.04 -1.05 11.38
C HIS A 3 -0.54 -1.83 10.20
N PRO A 4 -1.81 -1.63 9.80
CA PRO A 4 -2.35 -2.27 8.62
C PRO A 4 -1.85 -1.53 7.37
N TYR A 5 -0.54 -1.61 7.08
CA TYR A 5 -0.01 -1.19 5.79
C TYR A 5 -0.60 -2.09 4.71
N GLY A 6 -1.22 -1.47 3.70
CA GLY A 6 -1.97 -2.18 2.68
C GLY A 6 -3.45 -1.81 2.62
N ARG A 7 -3.84 -0.59 2.96
CA ARG A 7 -5.15 -0.02 2.57
C ARG A 7 -4.98 1.25 1.76
N CYS A 8 -5.80 1.40 0.74
CA CYS A 8 -5.83 2.57 -0.12
C CYS A 8 -6.38 3.76 0.66
N GLU A 9 -5.70 4.90 0.58
CA GLU A 9 -6.13 6.14 1.24
C GLU A 9 -7.38 6.73 0.58
N ASN A 10 -7.63 6.40 -0.68
CA ASN A 10 -8.75 6.94 -1.44
C ASN A 10 -10.08 6.22 -1.15
N CYS A 11 -10.07 4.89 -1.09
CA CYS A 11 -11.29 4.08 -0.91
C CYS A 11 -11.27 3.14 0.30
N GLY A 12 -10.16 3.07 1.05
CA GLY A 12 -10.02 2.17 2.20
C GLY A 12 -9.88 0.69 1.86
N ASN A 13 -9.93 0.30 0.58
CA ASN A 13 -9.77 -1.08 0.14
C ASN A 13 -8.36 -1.60 0.37
N ARG A 14 -8.24 -2.92 0.52
CA ARG A 14 -6.93 -3.57 0.67
C ARG A 14 -6.10 -3.38 -0.60
N LEU A 15 -4.85 -2.97 -0.43
CA LEU A 15 -3.84 -2.92 -1.48
C LEU A 15 -3.23 -4.31 -1.65
N TYR A 16 -2.92 -4.65 -2.90
CA TYR A 16 -2.31 -5.92 -3.27
C TYR A 16 -0.94 -5.68 -3.86
N GLU A 17 0.00 -6.55 -3.51
CA GLU A 17 1.33 -6.54 -4.10
C GLU A 17 1.22 -6.73 -5.62
N HIS A 18 1.91 -5.86 -6.33
CA HIS A 18 2.03 -5.85 -7.77
C HIS A 18 3.38 -6.47 -8.15
N VAL A 19 3.39 -7.20 -9.26
CA VAL A 19 4.55 -7.94 -9.78
C VAL A 19 5.80 -7.08 -10.04
N ASP A 20 5.65 -5.75 -10.07
CA ASP A 20 6.72 -4.77 -10.32
C ASP A 20 7.41 -4.28 -9.02
N GLY A 21 7.02 -4.78 -7.84
CA GLY A 21 7.58 -4.34 -6.55
C GLY A 21 6.88 -3.10 -5.98
N GLY A 22 5.55 -3.09 -6.03
CA GLY A 22 4.71 -2.04 -5.47
C GLY A 22 3.37 -2.60 -5.03
N TYR A 23 2.43 -1.73 -4.67
CA TYR A 23 1.10 -2.10 -4.23
C TYR A 23 0.06 -1.35 -5.04
N ARG A 24 -0.99 -2.06 -5.50
CA ARG A 24 -2.08 -1.43 -6.24
C ARG A 24 -3.40 -1.63 -5.54
N CYS A 25 -4.20 -0.58 -5.53
CA CYS A 25 -5.61 -0.70 -5.19
C CYS A 25 -6.40 -1.24 -6.39
N PRO A 26 -7.12 -2.37 -6.27
CA PRO A 26 -7.96 -2.87 -7.37
C PRO A 26 -9.21 -2.01 -7.61
N ASN A 27 -9.57 -1.12 -6.67
CA ASN A 27 -10.78 -0.29 -6.76
C ASN A 27 -10.51 1.10 -7.36
N CYS A 28 -9.44 1.77 -6.95
CA CYS A 28 -9.06 3.10 -7.46
C CYS A 28 -7.93 3.03 -8.50
N GLU A 29 -7.34 1.86 -8.72
CA GLU A 29 -6.16 1.63 -9.56
C GLU A 29 -4.91 2.42 -9.14
N THR A 30 -4.95 3.09 -7.99
CA THR A 30 -3.85 3.83 -7.39
C THR A 30 -2.67 2.92 -7.11
N LEU A 31 -1.50 3.32 -7.59
CA LEU A 31 -0.22 2.66 -7.39
C LEU A 31 0.50 3.30 -6.21
N TYR A 32 0.95 2.46 -5.29
CA TYR A 32 1.76 2.81 -4.13
C TYR A 32 3.10 2.12 -4.32
N SER A 33 4.19 2.88 -4.34
CA SER A 33 5.51 2.28 -4.40
C SER A 33 5.81 1.57 -3.09
N GLN A 34 6.50 0.43 -3.17
CA GLN A 34 6.91 -0.31 -1.98
C GLN A 34 7.74 0.58 -1.04
N ASP A 35 8.61 1.43 -1.58
CA ASP A 35 9.36 2.44 -0.83
C ASP A 35 8.46 3.38 0.00
N THR A 36 7.29 3.78 -0.52
CA THR A 36 6.34 4.64 0.20
C THR A 36 5.63 3.92 1.35
N LEU A 37 5.47 2.60 1.25
CA LEU A 37 4.85 1.78 2.30
C LEU A 37 5.88 1.24 3.31
N GLU A 38 7.13 1.06 2.90
CA GLU A 38 8.24 0.67 3.78
C GLU A 38 8.85 1.88 4.52
N GLN A 39 8.65 3.11 4.04
CA GLN A 39 9.02 4.36 4.72
C GLN A 39 8.11 4.74 5.91
N SER A 40 7.46 3.79 6.57
CA SER A 40 7.07 4.02 7.97
C SER A 40 8.29 3.70 8.85
N PRO A 41 9.08 4.70 9.28
CA PRO A 41 10.25 4.44 10.09
C PRO A 41 9.81 3.78 11.39
N SER A 42 10.51 2.71 11.72
CA SER A 42 10.69 2.21 13.07
C SER A 42 10.67 3.36 14.11
N VAL A 43 9.57 3.49 14.85
CA VAL A 43 9.48 4.22 16.12
C VAL A 43 9.00 3.28 17.21
#